data_AF-A0A660VSA1-F1
#
_entry.id   AF-A0A660VSA1-F1
#
_cell.length_a   1.000
_cell.length_b   1.000
_cell.length_c   1.000
_cell.angle_alpha   90.00
_cell.angle_beta   90.00
_cell.angle_gamma   90.00
#
_symmetry.space_group_name_H-M   'P 1'
#
loop_
_entity.id
_entity.type
_entity.pdbx_description
1 polymer ?
#
loop_
_entity_poly.entity_id
_entity_poly.type
_entity_poly.pdbx_seq_one_letter_code
_entity_poly.pdbx_strand_id
1 'polypeptide(L)'
;MAELQVIKIPEIQLYWSDWLPWHKIERHARLGGVSPPDSPGVYMVKTSGGEILHIGRASNLRRRVKEGLIKGKTPHSTGRRIREEFDTTNLFIRWAETVRPAAVEEHLLIDYKRRHSRLPRCVKNI
;
A
#
# COMPACT_ATOMS: atom_id res chain seq x y z
N MET A 1 22.81 25.70 19.71
CA MET A 1 21.85 26.68 19.16
C MET A 1 20.87 25.92 18.29
N ALA A 2 19.57 26.00 18.56
CA ALA A 2 18.54 25.36 17.74
C ALA A 2 18.02 26.37 16.71
N GLU A 3 17.95 25.96 15.44
CA GLU A 3 17.39 26.78 14.35
C GLU A 3 15.94 26.33 14.07
N LEU A 4 15.01 27.29 14.07
CA LEU A 4 13.61 27.02 13.74
C LEU A 4 13.43 27.07 12.21
N GLN A 5 12.98 25.96 11.62
CA GLN A 5 12.60 25.91 10.21
C GLN A 5 11.11 25.56 10.07
N VAL A 6 10.37 26.40 9.35
CA VAL A 6 8.96 26.17 9.02
C VAL A 6 8.85 25.61 7.60
N ILE A 7 8.30 24.40 7.47
CA ILE A 7 8.08 23.74 6.17
C ILE A 7 6.61 23.85 5.80
N LYS A 8 6.28 24.57 4.72
CA LYS A 8 4.94 24.60 4.14
C LYS A 8 4.82 23.49 3.10
N ILE A 9 4.01 22.48 3.38
CA ILE A 9 3.76 21.37 2.46
C ILE A 9 2.51 21.71 1.64
N PRO A 10 2.61 21.78 0.29
CA PRO A 10 1.43 22.01 -0.54
C PRO A 10 0.45 20.83 -0.41
N GLU A 11 -0.81 21.06 -0.80
CA GLU A 11 -1.82 20.02 -0.84
C GLU A 11 -1.34 18.80 -1.65
N ILE A 12 -1.57 17.61 -1.12
CA ILE A 12 -1.23 16.35 -1.79
C ILE A 12 -2.54 15.74 -2.32
N GLN A 13 -2.68 15.72 -3.65
CA GLN A 13 -3.78 15.05 -4.33
C GLN A 13 -3.38 13.62 -4.68
N LEU A 14 -4.27 12.65 -4.43
CA LEU A 14 -4.04 11.24 -4.73
C LEU A 14 -5.05 10.76 -5.77
N TYR A 15 -4.55 10.29 -6.90
CA TYR A 15 -5.32 9.59 -7.91
C TYR A 15 -5.18 8.09 -7.64
N TRP A 16 -6.20 7.51 -7.01
CA TRP A 16 -6.23 6.08 -6.70
C TRP A 16 -6.58 5.27 -7.94
N SER A 17 -5.84 4.17 -8.14
CA SER A 17 -6.30 3.11 -9.04
C SER A 17 -7.60 2.50 -8.54
N ASP A 18 -8.30 1.80 -9.43
CA ASP A 18 -9.36 0.89 -9.03
C ASP A 18 -8.85 -0.16 -8.04
N TRP A 19 -9.78 -0.70 -7.26
CA TRP A 19 -9.53 -1.90 -6.47
C TRP A 19 -9.45 -3.11 -7.40
N LEU A 20 -8.27 -3.69 -7.49
CA LEU A 20 -8.01 -4.84 -8.35
C LEU A 20 -7.87 -6.11 -7.50
N PRO A 21 -8.44 -7.24 -7.95
CA PRO A 21 -8.21 -8.53 -7.31
C PRO A 21 -6.72 -8.88 -7.26
N TRP A 22 -6.26 -9.50 -6.17
CA TRP A 22 -4.86 -9.89 -5.99
C TRP A 22 -4.28 -10.68 -7.16
N HIS A 23 -5.03 -11.66 -7.66
CA HIS A 23 -4.63 -12.52 -8.79
C HIS A 23 -4.39 -11.74 -10.10
N LYS A 24 -5.07 -10.60 -10.30
CA LYS A 24 -4.86 -9.75 -11.49
C LYS A 24 -3.46 -9.15 -11.48
N ILE A 25 -2.93 -8.81 -10.32
CA ILE A 25 -1.60 -8.20 -10.21
C ILE A 25 -0.49 -9.26 -10.27
N GLU A 26 -0.77 -10.45 -9.75
CA GLU A 26 0.14 -11.60 -9.82
C GLU A 26 0.43 -12.00 -11.27
N ARG A 27 -0.62 -12.05 -12.10
CA ARG A 27 -0.54 -12.44 -13.52
C ARG A 27 0.39 -11.52 -14.32
N HIS A 28 1.04 -12.08 -15.33
CA HIS A 28 1.85 -11.31 -16.27
C HIS A 28 0.97 -10.38 -17.12
N ALA A 29 1.47 -9.17 -17.42
CA ALA A 29 0.74 -8.18 -18.19
C ALA A 29 0.34 -8.70 -19.59
N ARG A 30 1.23 -9.45 -20.25
CA ARG A 30 0.97 -10.11 -21.54
C ARG A 30 -0.17 -11.13 -21.51
N LEU A 31 -0.56 -11.58 -20.32
CA LEU A 31 -1.65 -12.52 -20.12
C LEU A 31 -2.88 -11.80 -19.54
N GLY A 32 -2.99 -10.47 -19.62
CA GLY A 32 -4.12 -9.71 -19.05
C GLY A 32 -4.03 -9.50 -17.53
N GLY A 33 -2.81 -9.58 -16.97
CA GLY A 33 -2.52 -9.07 -15.64
C GLY A 33 -2.32 -7.55 -15.63
N VAL A 34 -2.44 -6.94 -14.46
CA VAL A 34 -2.15 -5.52 -14.27
C VAL A 34 -0.81 -5.37 -13.54
N SER A 35 -0.06 -4.34 -13.85
CA SER A 35 1.17 -4.01 -13.15
C SER A 35 1.06 -2.60 -12.57
N PRO A 36 1.40 -2.39 -11.29
CA PRO A 36 1.61 -1.05 -10.77
C PRO A 36 2.73 -0.34 -11.53
N PRO A 37 2.75 1.00 -11.51
CA PRO A 37 3.77 1.80 -12.18
C PRO A 37 5.14 1.68 -11.50
N ASP A 38 6.19 2.03 -12.24
CA ASP A 38 7.57 2.07 -11.77
C ASP A 38 7.91 3.40 -11.06
N SER A 39 6.99 3.90 -10.24
CA SER A 39 7.08 5.20 -9.56
C SER A 39 6.85 5.10 -8.05
N PRO A 40 7.22 6.13 -7.26
CA PRO A 40 6.92 6.19 -5.83
C PRO A 40 5.42 6.35 -5.56
N GLY A 41 4.97 5.82 -4.44
CA GLY A 41 3.58 5.98 -4.05
C GLY A 41 3.17 5.20 -2.81
N VAL A 42 1.86 5.11 -2.61
CA VAL A 42 1.22 4.35 -1.54
C VAL A 42 0.30 3.28 -2.11
N TYR A 43 0.05 2.23 -1.34
CA TYR A 43 -0.83 1.14 -1.70
C TYR A 43 -1.62 0.65 -0.50
N MET A 44 -2.78 0.05 -0.78
CA MET A 44 -3.67 -0.50 0.23
C MET A 44 -4.07 -1.91 -0.15
N VAL A 45 -4.21 -2.78 0.84
CA VAL A 45 -4.77 -4.13 0.70
C VAL A 45 -6.03 -4.23 1.56
N LYS A 46 -7.09 -4.80 1.01
CA LYS A 46 -8.33 -5.05 1.74
C LYS A 46 -8.89 -6.44 1.48
N THR A 47 -9.77 -6.90 2.35
CA THR A 47 -10.60 -8.09 2.15
C THR A 47 -11.81 -7.78 1.26
N SER A 48 -12.47 -8.83 0.76
CA SER A 48 -13.77 -8.74 0.08
C SER A 48 -14.86 -8.10 0.95
N GLY A 49 -14.80 -8.30 2.28
CA GLY A 49 -15.66 -7.64 3.27
C GLY A 49 -15.36 -6.15 3.49
N GLY A 50 -14.34 -5.59 2.82
CA GLY A 50 -14.01 -4.16 2.88
C GLY A 50 -13.03 -3.76 3.97
N GLU A 51 -12.58 -4.69 4.82
CA GLU A 51 -11.59 -4.40 5.85
C GLU A 51 -10.22 -4.11 5.22
N ILE A 52 -9.64 -2.93 5.48
CA ILE A 52 -8.26 -2.63 5.13
C ILE A 52 -7.32 -3.43 6.03
N LEU A 53 -6.52 -4.31 5.43
CA LEU A 53 -5.53 -5.13 6.12
C LEU A 53 -4.19 -4.42 6.25
N HIS A 54 -3.81 -3.65 5.22
CA HIS A 54 -2.51 -3.02 5.14
C HIS A 54 -2.56 -1.71 4.35
N ILE A 55 -1.82 -0.72 4.83
CA ILE A 55 -1.51 0.51 4.12
C ILE A 55 0.02 0.59 4.10
N GLY A 56 0.59 0.74 2.91
CA GLY A 56 2.03 0.71 2.72
C GLY A 56 2.52 1.79 1.77
N ARG A 57 3.78 2.18 1.92
CA ARG A 57 4.51 3.03 0.97
C ARG A 57 5.55 2.29 0.15
N ALA A 58 5.90 2.86 -1.00
CA ALA A 58 6.97 2.38 -1.86
C ALA A 58 7.72 3.52 -2.54
N SER A 59 9.04 3.36 -2.71
CA SER A 59 9.83 4.18 -3.66
C SER A 59 9.67 3.71 -5.11
N ASN A 60 9.23 2.46 -5.30
CA ASN A 60 8.81 1.91 -6.59
C ASN A 60 7.64 0.94 -6.33
N LEU A 61 6.44 1.34 -6.76
CA LEU A 61 5.19 0.61 -6.53
C LEU A 61 5.24 -0.78 -7.16
N ARG A 62 5.68 -0.91 -8.42
CA ARG A 62 5.77 -2.19 -9.11
C ARG A 62 6.61 -3.21 -8.35
N ARG A 63 7.83 -2.85 -7.95
CA ARG A 63 8.75 -3.73 -7.22
C ARG A 63 8.19 -4.08 -5.84
N ARG A 64 7.70 -3.11 -5.08
CA ARG A 64 7.19 -3.34 -3.71
C ARG A 64 5.92 -4.18 -3.72
N VAL A 65 4.96 -3.85 -4.57
CA VAL A 65 3.66 -4.52 -4.64
C VAL A 65 3.76 -5.85 -5.38
N LYS A 66 4.23 -5.87 -6.63
CA LYS A 66 4.20 -7.10 -7.44
C LYS A 66 5.24 -8.11 -6.96
N GLU A 67 6.49 -7.70 -6.83
CA GLU A 67 7.58 -8.64 -6.51
C GLU A 67 7.71 -8.89 -5.00
N GLY A 68 7.49 -7.89 -4.15
CA GLY A 68 7.57 -8.04 -2.68
C GLY A 68 6.29 -8.57 -2.03
N LEU A 69 5.20 -7.82 -2.15
CA LEU A 69 3.94 -8.12 -1.46
C LEU A 69 3.22 -9.33 -2.08
N ILE A 70 3.19 -9.44 -3.40
CA ILE A 70 2.39 -10.46 -4.09
C ILE A 70 3.19 -11.73 -4.33
N LYS A 71 4.32 -11.64 -5.02
CA LYS A 71 5.13 -12.82 -5.36
C LYS A 71 6.09 -13.28 -4.26
N GLY A 72 6.35 -12.45 -3.25
CA GLY A 72 7.27 -12.79 -2.17
C GLY A 72 8.74 -12.94 -2.58
N LYS A 73 9.15 -12.44 -3.75
CA LYS A 73 10.53 -12.56 -4.26
C LYS A 73 11.51 -11.60 -3.61
N THR A 74 11.02 -10.59 -2.89
CA THR A 74 11.87 -9.66 -2.13
C THR A 74 11.38 -9.56 -0.69
N PRO A 75 12.27 -9.31 0.29
CA PRO A 75 11.89 -9.20 1.69
C PRO A 75 10.77 -8.17 1.89
N HIS A 76 9.65 -8.66 2.42
CA HIS A 76 8.50 -7.85 2.78
C HIS A 76 7.84 -8.49 4.00
N SER A 77 8.21 -8.01 5.20
CA SER A 77 7.76 -8.56 6.48
C SER A 77 6.23 -8.69 6.54
N THR A 78 5.49 -7.68 6.06
CA THR A 78 4.03 -7.72 5.99
C THR A 78 3.48 -8.59 4.84
N GLY A 79 4.16 -8.67 3.71
CA GLY A 79 3.68 -9.42 2.54
C GLY A 79 3.67 -10.92 2.79
N ARG A 80 4.67 -11.43 3.52
CA ARG A 80 4.68 -12.81 3.98
C ARG A 80 3.45 -13.12 4.82
N ARG A 81 3.20 -12.29 5.84
CA ARG A 81 2.07 -12.42 6.76
C ARG A 81 0.72 -12.42 6.04
N ILE A 82 0.52 -11.51 5.08
CA ILE A 82 -0.72 -11.45 4.31
C ILE A 82 -0.97 -12.74 3.52
N ARG A 83 0.08 -13.30 2.89
CA ARG A 83 -0.04 -14.53 2.11
C ARG A 83 -0.23 -15.79 2.96
N GLU A 84 0.27 -15.78 4.19
CA GLU A 84 0.19 -16.92 5.12
C GLU A 84 -1.11 -16.91 5.94
N GLU A 85 -1.60 -15.73 6.37
CA GLU A 85 -2.76 -15.61 7.27
C GLU A 85 -4.10 -15.38 6.57
N PHE A 86 -4.10 -15.01 5.29
CA PHE A 86 -5.32 -14.64 4.56
C PHE A 86 -5.43 -15.38 3.22
N ASP A 87 -6.66 -15.72 2.85
CA ASP A 87 -6.97 -16.22 1.52
C ASP A 87 -6.83 -15.10 0.47
N THR A 88 -5.77 -15.19 -0.35
CA THR A 88 -5.42 -14.19 -1.35
C THR A 88 -6.46 -14.04 -2.46
N THR A 89 -7.31 -15.05 -2.69
CA THR A 89 -8.40 -14.96 -3.69
C THR A 89 -9.45 -13.94 -3.30
N ASN A 90 -9.57 -13.65 -1.99
CA ASN A 90 -10.49 -12.69 -1.39
C ASN A 90 -9.85 -11.31 -1.14
N LEU A 91 -8.63 -11.07 -1.64
CA LEU A 91 -7.92 -9.81 -1.42
C LEU A 91 -7.98 -8.90 -2.63
N PHE A 92 -8.09 -7.61 -2.34
CA PHE A 92 -8.06 -6.53 -3.31
C PHE A 92 -6.95 -5.55 -2.97
N ILE A 93 -6.34 -4.99 -4.01
CA ILE A 93 -5.25 -4.04 -3.90
C ILE A 93 -5.50 -2.84 -4.79
N ARG A 94 -5.06 -1.67 -4.32
CA ARG A 94 -4.98 -0.45 -5.11
C ARG A 94 -3.73 0.34 -4.75
N TRP A 95 -3.37 1.30 -5.59
CA TRP A 95 -2.25 2.20 -5.36
C TRP A 95 -2.58 3.62 -5.81
N ALA A 96 -1.79 4.58 -5.34
CA ALA A 96 -1.75 5.94 -5.83
C ALA A 96 -0.30 6.41 -5.90
N GLU A 97 0.07 7.07 -7.00
CA GLU A 97 1.39 7.67 -7.16
C GLU A 97 1.50 8.95 -6.33
N THR A 98 2.65 9.18 -5.71
CA THR A 98 2.93 10.43 -4.98
C THR A 98 4.43 10.59 -4.76
N VAL A 99 4.91 11.83 -4.81
CA VAL A 99 6.31 12.17 -4.52
C VAL A 99 6.61 12.21 -3.01
N ARG A 100 5.59 12.16 -2.13
CA ARG A 100 5.74 12.17 -0.67
C ARG A 100 5.09 10.95 0.01
N PRO A 101 5.50 9.71 -0.36
CA PRO A 101 4.77 8.52 0.04
C PRO A 101 4.82 8.22 1.55
N ALA A 102 5.83 8.70 2.29
CA ALA A 102 5.89 8.59 3.74
C ALA A 102 4.84 9.44 4.46
N ALA A 103 4.75 10.73 4.11
CA ALA A 103 3.75 11.63 4.68
C ALA A 103 2.32 11.17 4.37
N VAL A 104 2.11 10.64 3.16
CA VAL A 104 0.81 10.09 2.76
C VAL A 104 0.47 8.82 3.53
N GLU A 105 1.39 7.86 3.66
CA GLU A 105 1.17 6.64 4.45
C GLU A 105 0.82 6.98 5.90
N GLU A 106 1.58 7.87 6.53
CA GLU A 106 1.33 8.33 7.90
C GLU A 106 -0.07 8.95 8.03
N HIS A 107 -0.43 9.88 7.14
CA HIS A 107 -1.76 10.50 7.16
C HIS A 107 -2.89 9.47 7.01
N LEU A 108 -2.74 8.52 6.08
CA LEU A 108 -3.73 7.46 5.85
C LEU A 108 -3.85 6.51 7.05
N LEU A 109 -2.74 6.20 7.73
CA LEU A 109 -2.74 5.38 8.95
C LEU A 109 -3.40 6.11 10.12
N ILE A 110 -3.12 7.41 10.30
CA ILE A 110 -3.77 8.25 11.32
C ILE A 110 -5.27 8.33 11.06
N ASP A 111 -5.69 8.60 9.83
CA ASP A 111 -7.09 8.67 9.46
C ASP A 111 -7.81 7.32 9.66
N TYR A 112 -7.19 6.22 9.27
CA TYR A 112 -7.73 4.88 9.54
C TYR A 112 -7.85 4.63 11.05
N LYS A 113 -6.82 4.93 11.84
CA LYS A 113 -6.83 4.78 13.30
C LYS A 113 -7.92 5.64 13.94
N ARG A 114 -8.14 6.86 13.47
CA ARG A 114 -9.21 7.74 13.94
C ARG A 114 -10.59 7.14 13.66
N ARG A 115 -10.80 6.54 12.50
CA ARG A 115 -12.09 5.96 12.10
C ARG A 115 -12.38 4.60 12.73
N HIS A 116 -11.35 3.82 13.05
CA HIS A 116 -11.49 2.42 13.50
C HIS A 116 -10.96 2.15 14.91
N SER A 117 -10.41 3.17 15.58
CA SER A 117 -9.75 3.07 16.90
C SER A 117 -8.60 2.07 16.97
N ARG A 118 -8.06 1.63 15.82
CA ARG A 118 -6.94 0.68 15.70
C ARG A 118 -6.20 0.87 14.37
N LEU A 119 -4.97 0.36 14.29
CA LEU A 119 -4.24 0.27 13.01
C LEU A 119 -4.76 -0.90 12.15
N PRO A 120 -4.49 -0.90 10.83
CA PRO A 120 -4.75 -2.07 9.99
C PRO A 120 -4.02 -3.30 10.52
N ARG A 121 -4.64 -4.47 10.42
CA ARG A 121 -4.22 -5.71 11.11
C ARG A 121 -2.78 -6.15 10.78
N CYS A 122 -2.28 -5.82 9.60
CA CYS A 122 -0.98 -6.25 9.11
C CYS A 122 0.11 -5.17 9.22
N VAL A 123 -0.20 -4.01 9.79
CA VAL A 123 0.78 -2.94 10.09
C VAL A 123 1.38 -3.23 11.48
N LYS A 124 2.72 -3.24 11.57
CA LYS A 124 3.39 -3.27 12.88
C LYS A 124 3.33 -1.87 13.49
N ASN A 125 3.12 -1.78 14.80
CA ASN A 125 3.01 -0.52 15.54
C ASN A 125 4.07 0.51 15.08
N ILE A 126 3.61 1.72 14.77
CA ILE A 126 4.42 2.90 14.43
C ILE A 126 5.24 3.29 15.66
#